data_AF-A0A2J8XC76-F1
#
_entry.id   AF-A0A2J8XC76-F1
#
_cell.length_a   1.000
_cell.length_b   1.000
_cell.length_c   1.000
_cell.angle_alpha   90.00
_cell.angle_beta   90.00
_cell.angle_gamma   90.00
#
_symmetry.space_group_name_H-M   'P 1'
#
loop_
_entity.id
_entity.type
_entity.pdbx_description
1 polymer ?
#
loop_
_entity_poly.entity_id
_entity_poly.type
_entity_poly.pdbx_seq_one_letter_code
_entity_poly.pdbx_strand_id
1 'polypeptide(L)'
;MSQDGASQFQEVIRQELELSVKKELEKILTTASSHEFEHTKKDLDGFRKLFHRFLQEKGPSVDWGKIQRPPEDSIQPYEKIKARGLPDNISSVLNKLVVVKLNGG
;
A
#
# COMPACT_ATOMS: atom_id res chain seq x y z
N MET A 1 37.39 -4.71 -6.75
CA MET A 1 36.28 -5.61 -6.39
C MET A 1 35.05 -5.14 -7.17
N SER A 2 34.54 -5.97 -8.07
CA SER A 2 33.54 -5.57 -9.09
C SER A 2 32.16 -5.29 -8.45
N GLN A 3 31.47 -4.24 -8.90
CA GLN A 3 30.11 -3.88 -8.46
C GLN A 3 29.11 -5.06 -8.53
N ASP A 4 29.30 -5.98 -9.48
CA ASP A 4 28.46 -7.17 -9.65
C ASP A 4 28.49 -8.12 -8.45
N GLY A 5 29.63 -8.28 -7.79
CA GLY A 5 29.75 -9.16 -6.61
C GLY A 5 28.98 -8.62 -5.40
N ALA A 6 28.98 -7.29 -5.22
CA ALA A 6 28.22 -6.64 -4.15
C ALA A 6 26.70 -6.72 -4.39
N SER A 7 26.26 -6.57 -5.64
CA SER A 7 24.83 -6.69 -5.99
C SER A 7 24.31 -8.11 -5.82
N GLN A 8 25.07 -9.13 -6.22
CA GLN A 8 24.69 -10.53 -6.02
C GLN A 8 24.59 -10.88 -4.54
N PHE A 9 25.56 -10.42 -3.73
CA PHE A 9 25.55 -10.63 -2.28
C PHE A 9 24.32 -9.98 -1.60
N GLN A 10 23.97 -8.74 -1.99
CA GLN A 10 22.77 -8.09 -1.48
C GLN A 10 21.48 -8.83 -1.86
N GLU A 11 21.41 -9.41 -3.05
CA GLU A 11 20.25 -10.18 -3.48
C GLU A 11 20.06 -11.47 -2.67
N VAL A 12 21.16 -12.17 -2.38
CA VAL A 12 21.15 -13.36 -1.51
C VAL A 12 20.66 -13.02 -0.10
N ILE A 13 21.16 -11.92 0.49
CA ILE A 13 20.70 -11.46 1.81
C ILE A 13 19.20 -11.15 1.80
N ARG A 14 18.68 -10.52 0.75
CA ARG A 14 17.24 -10.21 0.65
C ARG A 14 16.39 -11.46 0.64
N GLN A 15 16.79 -12.47 -0.14
CA GLN A 15 16.09 -13.76 -0.18
C GLN A 15 16.10 -14.45 1.18
N GLU A 16 17.23 -14.41 1.88
CA GLU A 16 17.35 -14.97 3.22
C GLU A 16 16.43 -14.27 4.23
N LEU A 17 16.42 -12.93 4.22
CA LEU A 17 15.53 -12.12 5.06
C LEU A 17 14.05 -12.41 4.77
N GLU A 18 13.67 -12.51 3.50
CA GLU A 18 12.29 -12.81 3.10
C GLU A 18 11.85 -14.20 3.57
N LEU A 19 12.71 -15.20 3.42
CA LEU A 19 12.45 -16.56 3.90
C LEU A 19 12.37 -16.62 5.42
N SER A 20 13.23 -15.88 6.12
CA SER A 20 13.21 -15.78 7.58
C SER A 20 11.89 -15.19 8.07
N VAL A 21 11.47 -14.06 7.51
CA VAL A 21 10.19 -13.42 7.89
C VAL A 21 9.02 -14.34 7.58
N LYS A 22 8.98 -14.98 6.41
CA LYS A 22 7.91 -15.94 6.07
C LYS A 22 7.76 -17.03 7.15
N LYS A 23 8.87 -17.64 7.59
CA LYS A 23 8.87 -18.67 8.63
C LYS A 23 8.33 -18.14 9.96
N GLU A 24 8.72 -16.93 10.37
CA GLU A 24 8.24 -16.34 11.62
C GLU A 24 6.75 -15.99 11.55
N LEU A 25 6.26 -15.49 10.42
CA LEU A 25 4.83 -15.23 10.22
C LEU A 25 3.99 -16.51 10.28
N GLU A 26 4.49 -17.62 9.70
CA GLU A 26 3.84 -18.93 9.81
C GLU A 26 3.75 -19.40 11.26
N LYS A 27 4.81 -19.20 12.06
CA LYS A 27 4.78 -19.50 13.50
C LYS A 27 3.73 -18.65 14.24
N ILE A 28 3.67 -17.35 13.97
CA ILE A 28 2.67 -16.46 14.59
C ILE A 28 1.25 -16.90 14.21
N LEU A 29 1.04 -17.36 12.97
CA LEU A 29 -0.28 -17.84 12.55
C LEU A 29 -0.73 -19.07 13.34
N THR A 30 0.20 -19.92 13.79
CA THR A 30 -0.14 -21.09 14.64
C THR A 30 -0.63 -20.72 16.03
N THR A 31 -0.36 -19.50 16.51
CA THR A 31 -0.84 -19.02 17.81
C THR A 31 -2.22 -18.36 17.73
N ALA A 32 -2.76 -18.19 16.53
CA ALA A 32 -4.08 -17.60 16.35
C ALA A 32 -5.20 -18.55 16.79
N SER A 33 -6.21 -17.99 17.44
CA SER A 33 -7.43 -18.72 17.79
C SER A 33 -8.23 -19.07 16.53
N SER A 34 -9.06 -20.12 16.57
CA SER A 34 -9.84 -20.56 15.40
C SER A 34 -10.76 -19.47 14.81
N HIS A 35 -11.22 -18.53 15.64
CA HIS A 35 -12.12 -17.44 15.21
C HIS A 35 -11.36 -16.25 14.60
N GLU A 36 -10.09 -16.07 14.94
CA GLU A 36 -9.23 -15.00 14.38
C GLU A 36 -8.36 -15.49 13.23
N PHE A 37 -8.19 -16.81 13.07
CA PHE A 37 -7.24 -17.41 12.13
C PHE A 37 -7.29 -16.80 10.73
N GLU A 38 -8.46 -16.70 10.10
CA GLU A 38 -8.60 -16.16 8.75
C GLU A 38 -8.30 -14.65 8.69
N HIS A 39 -8.63 -13.89 9.74
CA HIS A 39 -8.33 -12.46 9.83
C HIS A 39 -6.82 -12.24 9.99
N THR A 40 -6.21 -12.91 10.96
CA THR A 40 -4.77 -12.87 11.21
C THR A 40 -3.99 -13.30 9.98
N LYS A 41 -4.40 -14.39 9.31
CA LYS A 41 -3.78 -14.84 8.06
C LYS A 41 -3.79 -13.75 6.99
N LYS A 42 -4.92 -13.06 6.81
CA LYS A 42 -5.04 -11.95 5.85
C LYS A 42 -4.10 -10.79 6.18
N ASP A 43 -4.00 -10.43 7.44
CA ASP A 43 -3.14 -9.33 7.90
C ASP A 43 -1.65 -9.68 7.73
N LEU A 44 -1.25 -10.90 8.10
CA LEU A 44 0.13 -11.38 7.93
C LEU A 44 0.49 -11.53 6.44
N ASP A 45 -0.43 -11.98 5.60
CA ASP A 45 -0.24 -11.98 4.14
C ASP A 45 -0.09 -10.57 3.58
N GLY A 46 -0.84 -9.59 4.11
CA GLY A 46 -0.71 -8.18 3.77
C GLY A 46 0.67 -7.62 4.16
N PHE A 47 1.11 -7.90 5.39
CA PHE A 47 2.44 -7.54 5.86
C PHE A 47 3.54 -8.17 5.01
N ARG A 48 3.45 -9.47 4.68
CA ARG A 48 4.44 -10.16 3.82
C ARG A 48 4.60 -9.45 2.47
N LYS A 49 3.50 -9.03 1.84
CA LYS A 49 3.54 -8.28 0.57
C LYS A 49 4.25 -6.94 0.70
N LEU A 50 4.01 -6.21 1.80
CA LEU A 50 4.68 -4.94 2.07
C LEU A 50 6.18 -5.14 2.32
N PHE A 51 6.54 -6.16 3.10
CA PHE A 51 7.92 -6.49 3.40
C PHE A 51 8.70 -6.91 2.15
N HIS A 52 8.10 -7.73 1.29
CA HIS A 52 8.67 -8.07 -0.02
C HIS A 52 8.95 -6.82 -0.86
N ARG A 53 7.98 -5.89 -0.98
CA ARG A 53 8.19 -4.63 -1.70
C ARG A 53 9.32 -3.80 -1.09
N PHE A 54 9.36 -3.70 0.23
CA PHE A 54 10.42 -2.99 0.97
C PHE A 54 11.81 -3.55 0.64
N LEU A 55 11.98 -4.87 0.56
CA LEU A 55 13.25 -5.49 0.17
C LEU A 55 13.62 -5.23 -1.30
N GLN A 56 12.63 -5.08 -2.18
CA GLN A 56 12.83 -4.87 -3.61
C GLN A 56 13.08 -3.42 -4.01
N GLU A 57 12.67 -2.45 -3.19
CA GLU A 57 12.85 -1.03 -3.49
C GLU A 57 14.34 -0.71 -3.75
N LYS A 58 14.62 -0.27 -4.98
CA LYS A 58 15.93 0.15 -5.47
C LYS A 58 15.75 1.50 -6.18
N GLY A 59 16.62 2.47 -5.86
CA GLY A 59 16.68 3.75 -6.56
C GLY A 59 15.69 4.81 -6.05
N PRO A 60 15.67 5.99 -6.69
CA PRO A 60 14.82 7.10 -6.28
C PRO A 60 13.35 6.78 -6.56
N SER A 61 12.47 7.09 -5.59
CA SER A 61 11.01 6.82 -5.72
C SER A 61 10.34 7.58 -6.86
N VAL A 62 10.97 8.65 -7.37
CA VAL A 62 10.48 9.50 -8.46
C VAL A 62 11.64 9.96 -9.32
N ASP A 63 11.47 9.91 -10.65
CA ASP A 63 12.35 10.54 -11.62
C ASP A 63 11.88 11.98 -11.87
N TRP A 64 12.62 12.96 -11.32
CA TRP A 64 12.26 14.38 -11.39
C TRP A 64 12.12 14.91 -12.81
N GLY A 65 12.92 14.41 -13.75
CA GLY A 65 12.89 14.86 -15.15
C GLY A 65 11.63 14.43 -15.90
N LYS A 66 10.87 13.46 -15.36
CA LYS A 66 9.62 12.97 -15.93
C LYS A 66 8.37 13.61 -15.34
N ILE A 67 8.51 14.50 -14.36
CA ILE A 67 7.36 15.20 -13.77
C ILE A 67 6.80 16.17 -14.81
N GLN A 68 5.52 16.02 -15.12
CA GLN A 68 4.78 16.89 -16.02
C GLN A 68 3.58 17.49 -15.29
N ARG A 69 3.08 18.62 -15.81
CA ARG A 69 1.82 19.18 -15.34
C ARG A 69 0.71 18.14 -15.58
N PRO A 70 -0.18 17.90 -14.61
CA PRO A 70 -1.35 17.06 -14.83
C PRO A 70 -2.17 17.58 -16.03
N PRO A 71 -2.84 16.69 -16.80
CA PRO A 71 -3.75 17.12 -17.87
C PRO A 71 -4.79 18.13 -17.36
N GLU A 72 -5.18 19.11 -18.17
CA GLU A 72 -6.06 20.22 -17.73
C GLU A 72 -7.36 19.75 -17.07
N ASP A 73 -7.92 18.62 -17.51
CA ASP A 73 -9.16 18.08 -16.97
C ASP A 73 -8.99 17.15 -15.75
N SER A 74 -7.77 16.85 -15.34
CA SER A 74 -7.49 15.95 -14.21
C SER A 74 -7.75 16.59 -12.84
N ILE A 75 -7.76 17.92 -12.78
CA ILE A 75 -8.00 18.70 -11.56
C ILE A 75 -9.16 19.66 -11.83
N GLN A 76 -10.34 19.37 -11.26
CA GLN A 76 -11.50 20.26 -11.42
C GLN A 76 -11.46 21.40 -10.39
N PRO A 77 -11.59 22.67 -10.81
CA PRO A 77 -11.72 23.79 -9.89
C PRO A 77 -12.94 23.62 -8.98
N TYR A 78 -12.79 23.93 -7.70
CA TYR A 78 -13.86 23.80 -6.71
C TYR A 78 -15.12 24.60 -7.11
N GLU A 79 -14.96 25.83 -7.59
CA GLU A 79 -16.08 26.67 -8.03
C GLU A 79 -16.92 26.03 -9.15
N LYS A 80 -16.29 25.26 -10.05
CA LYS A 80 -16.98 24.51 -11.10
C LYS A 80 -17.85 23.39 -10.52
N ILE A 81 -17.41 22.76 -9.43
CA ILE A 81 -18.16 21.71 -8.73
C ILE A 81 -19.31 22.34 -7.94
N LYS A 82 -19.03 23.41 -7.17
CA LYS A 82 -20.01 24.13 -6.37
C LYS A 82 -21.15 24.72 -7.20
N ALA A 83 -20.84 25.26 -8.39
CA ALA A 83 -21.84 25.83 -9.30
C ALA A 83 -22.89 24.83 -9.80
N ARG A 84 -22.62 23.51 -9.73
CA ARG A 84 -23.59 22.46 -10.11
C ARG A 84 -24.72 22.30 -9.09
N GLY A 85 -24.56 22.80 -7.86
CA GLY A 85 -25.55 22.66 -6.80
C GLY A 85 -25.65 21.23 -6.25
N LEU A 86 -26.64 21.01 -5.39
CA LEU A 86 -26.96 19.69 -4.86
C LEU A 86 -27.85 18.93 -5.84
N PRO A 87 -27.69 17.61 -5.97
CA PRO A 87 -28.59 16.80 -6.77
C PRO A 87 -29.97 16.68 -6.09
N ASP A 88 -31.03 16.57 -6.89
CA ASP A 88 -32.41 16.45 -6.40
C ASP A 88 -32.62 15.23 -5.49
N ASN A 89 -31.80 14.18 -5.68
CA ASN A 89 -31.85 12.93 -4.92
C ASN A 89 -30.82 12.86 -3.78
N ILE A 90 -30.53 13.99 -3.11
CA ILE A 90 -29.48 14.09 -2.09
C ILE A 90 -29.54 12.98 -1.03
N SER A 91 -30.74 12.60 -0.56
CA SER A 91 -30.91 11.53 0.43
C SER A 91 -30.41 10.17 -0.09
N SER A 92 -30.62 9.86 -1.37
CA SER A 92 -30.12 8.62 -1.98
C SER A 92 -28.59 8.60 -2.08
N VAL A 93 -27.98 9.77 -2.33
CA VAL A 93 -26.52 9.91 -2.38
C VAL A 93 -25.92 9.78 -0.99
N LEU A 94 -26.51 10.42 0.02
CA LEU A 94 -26.05 10.35 1.41
C LEU A 94 -26.13 8.93 1.98
N ASN A 95 -27.14 8.13 1.59
CA ASN A 95 -27.25 6.73 2.00
C ASN A 95 -26.09 5.84 1.50
N LYS A 96 -25.30 6.30 0.54
CA LYS A 96 -24.10 5.61 0.04
C LYS A 96 -22.80 6.16 0.61
N LEU A 97 -22.85 7.30 1.31
CA LEU A 97 -21.67 7.98 1.83
C LEU A 97 -21.25 7.36 3.16
N VAL A 98 -20.00 6.93 3.24
CA VAL A 98 -19.34 6.50 4.49
C VAL A 98 -18.29 7.55 4.86
N VAL A 99 -18.35 8.07 6.08
CA VAL A 99 -17.38 9.03 6.60
C VAL A 99 -16.37 8.29 7.47
N VAL A 100 -15.12 8.20 7.00
CA VAL A 100 -14.01 7.60 7.74
C VAL A 100 -13.06 8.71 8.20
N LYS A 101 -12.79 8.76 9.50
CA LYS A 101 -11.76 9.63 10.08
C LYS A 101 -10.55 8.79 10.45
N LEU A 102 -9.38 9.08 9.86
CA LEU A 102 -8.14 8.39 10.16
C LEU A 102 -7.64 8.80 11.56
N ASN A 103 -7.66 7.87 12.51
CA ASN A 103 -7.31 8.10 13.93
C ASN A 103 -6.33 7.03 14.44
N GLY A 104 -5.31 6.67 13.65
CA GLY A 104 -4.32 5.65 14.03
C GLY A 104 -3.11 6.19 14.82
N GLY A 105 -3.13 7.46 15.18
CA GLY A 105 -2.05 8.14 15.92
C GLY A 105 -2.41 8.38 17.37
#